data_AF-A0A0M9BR21-F1
#
_entry.id   AF-A0A0M9BR21-F1
#
_cell.length_a   1.000
_cell.length_b   1.000
_cell.length_c   1.000
_cell.angle_alpha   90.00
_cell.angle_beta   90.00
_cell.angle_gamma   90.00
#
_symmetry.space_group_name_H-M   'P 1'
#
loop_
_entity.id
_entity.type
_entity.pdbx_description
1 polymer ?
#
loop_
_entity_poly.entity_id
_entity_poly.type
_entity_poly.pdbx_seq_one_letter_code
_entity_poly.pdbx_strand_id
1 'polypeptide(L)'
;MEIELEVIQSMLVKFKSEGKWTLQAISQLSEEDITWSPNQESNSIANLVAHIRGCVHSRIETIFYDIADSRDRDKEFEYGLKMSIEEAYNMTKESFDIIIQYLEHLSFNPNLLLSQPFTNRPLLYSVK
;
A
#
# COMPACT_ATOMS: atom_id res chain seq x y z
N MET A 1 -13.94 21.76 -7.70
CA MET A 1 -14.97 20.76 -8.03
C MET A 1 -14.66 19.99 -9.32
N GLU A 2 -14.44 20.61 -10.49
CA GLU A 2 -14.06 19.84 -11.70
C GLU A 2 -12.65 19.24 -11.58
N ILE A 3 -11.65 20.02 -11.17
CA ILE A 3 -10.25 19.56 -11.09
C ILE A 3 -10.07 18.41 -10.08
N GLU A 4 -10.73 18.45 -8.93
CA GLU A 4 -10.64 17.37 -7.92
C GLU A 4 -11.14 16.05 -8.49
N LEU A 5 -12.27 16.07 -9.20
CA LEU A 5 -12.84 14.88 -9.83
C LEU A 5 -11.94 14.35 -10.94
N GLU A 6 -11.39 15.22 -11.80
CA GLU A 6 -10.44 14.82 -12.84
C GLU A 6 -9.18 14.17 -12.25
N VAL A 7 -8.66 14.72 -11.16
CA VAL A 7 -7.52 14.13 -10.43
C VAL A 7 -7.87 12.77 -9.85
N ILE A 8 -9.02 12.64 -9.17
CA ILE A 8 -9.49 11.36 -8.60
C ILE A 8 -9.70 10.32 -9.71
N GLN A 9 -10.32 10.69 -10.82
CA GLN A 9 -10.54 9.80 -11.97
C GLN A 9 -9.22 9.35 -12.60
N SER A 10 -8.26 10.27 -12.78
CA SER A 10 -6.92 9.95 -13.28
C SER A 10 -6.21 8.95 -12.35
N MET A 11 -6.28 9.17 -11.02
CA MET A 11 -5.74 8.26 -10.03
C MET A 11 -6.42 6.88 -10.07
N LEU A 12 -7.74 6.81 -10.20
CA LEU A 12 -8.47 5.55 -10.31
C LEU A 12 -8.00 4.71 -11.51
N VAL A 13 -7.90 5.34 -12.69
CA VAL A 13 -7.42 4.66 -13.91
C VAL A 13 -5.99 4.16 -13.70
N LYS A 14 -5.12 5.01 -13.12
CA LYS A 14 -3.73 4.67 -12.84
C LYS A 14 -3.62 3.49 -11.88
N PHE A 15 -4.23 3.55 -10.70
CA PHE A 15 -4.11 2.49 -9.69
C PHE A 15 -4.77 1.17 -10.11
N LYS A 16 -5.88 1.21 -10.88
CA LYS A 16 -6.45 -0.01 -11.50
C LYS A 16 -5.47 -0.66 -12.48
N SER A 17 -4.79 0.14 -13.30
CA SER A 17 -3.77 -0.36 -14.23
C SER A 17 -2.54 -0.90 -13.49
N GLU A 18 -1.97 -0.13 -12.56
CA GLU A 18 -0.81 -0.56 -11.77
C GLU A 18 -1.11 -1.82 -10.98
N GLY A 19 -2.25 -1.90 -10.27
CA GLY A 19 -2.64 -3.09 -9.53
C GLY A 19 -2.73 -4.33 -10.41
N LYS A 20 -3.34 -4.21 -11.60
CA LYS A 20 -3.39 -5.31 -12.58
C LYS A 20 -1.98 -5.78 -12.98
N TRP A 21 -1.10 -4.86 -13.36
CA TRP A 21 0.23 -5.24 -13.87
C TRP A 21 1.17 -5.72 -12.76
N THR A 22 1.08 -5.15 -11.54
CA THR A 22 1.84 -5.65 -10.39
C THR A 22 1.42 -7.07 -10.02
N LEU A 23 0.12 -7.37 -9.99
CA LEU A 23 -0.36 -8.74 -9.72
C LEU A 23 0.06 -9.72 -10.81
N GLN A 24 0.06 -9.30 -12.08
CA GLN A 24 0.58 -10.12 -13.17
C GLN A 24 2.09 -10.37 -13.04
N ALA A 25 2.87 -9.37 -12.63
CA ALA A 25 4.30 -9.54 -12.37
C ALA A 25 4.54 -10.56 -11.25
N ILE A 26 3.85 -10.43 -10.11
CA ILE A 26 3.97 -11.35 -8.97
C ILE A 26 3.59 -12.78 -9.37
N SER A 27 2.53 -12.96 -10.15
CA SER A 27 2.04 -14.29 -10.55
C SER A 27 3.01 -15.12 -11.42
N GLN A 28 4.07 -14.48 -11.95
CA GLN A 28 5.08 -15.13 -12.79
C GLN A 28 6.33 -15.54 -12.00
N LEU A 29 6.43 -15.18 -10.72
CA LEU A 29 7.60 -15.40 -9.89
C LEU A 29 7.53 -16.73 -9.15
N SER A 30 8.67 -17.21 -8.67
CA SER A 30 8.74 -18.28 -7.68
C SER A 30 8.85 -17.72 -6.27
N GLU A 31 8.68 -18.56 -5.24
CA GLU A 31 8.94 -18.14 -3.85
C GLU A 31 10.41 -17.73 -3.62
N GLU A 32 11.35 -18.34 -4.36
CA GLU A 32 12.75 -17.94 -4.32
C GLU A 32 12.91 -16.52 -4.85
N ASP A 33 12.30 -16.19 -6.00
CA ASP A 33 12.34 -14.84 -6.56
C ASP A 33 11.72 -13.79 -5.62
N ILE A 34 10.62 -14.14 -4.94
CA ILE A 34 9.94 -13.25 -3.98
C ILE A 34 10.84 -12.91 -2.78
N THR A 35 11.56 -13.90 -2.27
CA THR A 35 12.37 -13.76 -1.04
C THR A 35 13.84 -13.40 -1.31
N TRP A 36 14.26 -13.43 -2.58
CA TRP A 36 15.62 -13.09 -2.98
C TRP A 36 15.90 -11.59 -2.86
N SER A 37 17.14 -11.27 -2.49
CA SER A 37 17.69 -9.91 -2.53
C SER A 37 19.17 -9.98 -2.89
N PRO A 38 19.70 -9.04 -3.70
CA PRO A 38 21.10 -9.08 -4.14
C PRO A 38 22.10 -8.88 -3.01
N ASN A 39 21.74 -8.18 -1.93
CA ASN A 39 22.58 -7.92 -0.76
C ASN A 39 21.74 -7.44 0.43
N GLN A 40 22.38 -7.25 1.59
CA GLN A 40 21.71 -6.80 2.82
C GLN A 40 21.23 -5.34 2.78
N GLU A 41 21.67 -4.54 1.81
CA GLU A 41 21.28 -3.15 1.64
C GLU A 41 20.06 -2.98 0.71
N SER A 42 19.62 -4.08 0.08
CA SER A 42 18.50 -4.11 -0.87
C SER A 42 17.30 -4.85 -0.28
N ASN A 43 16.10 -4.35 -0.58
CA ASN A 43 14.85 -5.02 -0.23
C ASN A 43 14.56 -6.17 -1.19
N SER A 44 14.09 -7.30 -0.66
CA SER A 44 13.42 -8.33 -1.47
C SER A 44 12.02 -7.87 -1.89
N ILE A 45 11.38 -8.60 -2.81
CA ILE A 45 9.98 -8.34 -3.17
C ILE A 45 9.07 -8.55 -1.96
N ALA A 46 9.35 -9.55 -1.11
CA ALA A 46 8.64 -9.76 0.14
C ALA A 46 8.68 -8.50 1.04
N ASN A 47 9.84 -7.86 1.20
CA ASN A 47 9.96 -6.61 1.96
C ASN A 47 9.14 -5.48 1.34
N LEU A 48 9.19 -5.33 0.00
CA LEU A 48 8.45 -4.29 -0.70
C LEU A 48 6.92 -4.48 -0.57
N VAL A 49 6.42 -5.71 -0.72
CA VAL A 49 4.99 -6.02 -0.57
C VAL A 49 4.53 -5.78 0.87
N ALA A 50 5.29 -6.27 1.85
CA ALA A 50 5.01 -6.02 3.27
C ALA A 50 4.94 -4.52 3.58
N HIS A 51 5.90 -3.76 3.05
CA HIS A 51 5.95 -2.32 3.25
C HIS A 51 4.80 -1.58 2.56
N ILE A 52 4.41 -1.96 1.34
CA ILE A 52 3.26 -1.39 0.65
C ILE A 52 1.98 -1.62 1.46
N ARG A 53 1.75 -2.86 1.93
CA ARG A 53 0.56 -3.17 2.75
C ARG A 53 0.56 -2.37 4.05
N GLY A 54 1.70 -2.26 4.72
CA GLY A 54 1.85 -1.45 5.92
C GLY A 54 1.64 0.05 5.68
N CYS A 55 2.10 0.56 4.54
CA CYS A 55 1.86 1.94 4.13
C CYS A 55 0.36 2.19 3.90
N VAL A 56 -0.33 1.30 3.16
CA VAL A 56 -1.78 1.40 2.95
C VAL A 56 -2.54 1.38 4.29
N HIS A 57 -2.17 0.49 5.19
CA HIS A 57 -2.79 0.40 6.50
C HIS A 57 -2.64 1.70 7.29
N SER A 58 -1.42 2.17 7.48
CA SER A 58 -1.19 3.40 8.26
C SER A 58 -1.70 4.67 7.58
N ARG A 59 -1.63 4.76 6.24
CA ARG A 59 -1.98 6.01 5.52
C ARG A 59 -3.44 6.10 5.15
N ILE A 60 -4.14 4.99 4.95
CA ILE A 60 -5.55 4.99 4.57
C ILE A 60 -6.40 4.55 5.76
N GLU A 61 -6.21 3.31 6.22
CA GLU A 61 -7.05 2.70 7.25
C GLU A 61 -6.95 3.45 8.59
N THR A 62 -5.73 3.75 9.06
CA THR A 62 -5.55 4.45 10.35
C THR A 62 -5.94 5.92 10.28
N ILE A 63 -5.56 6.64 9.23
CA ILE A 63 -5.81 8.10 9.15
C ILE A 63 -7.29 8.40 8.89
N PHE A 64 -7.91 7.68 7.96
CA PHE A 64 -9.24 8.03 7.45
C PHE A 64 -10.36 7.16 8.00
N TYR A 65 -10.04 5.99 8.58
CA TYR A 65 -11.05 5.05 9.12
C TYR A 65 -10.83 4.69 10.59
N ASP A 66 -9.92 5.37 11.30
CA ASP A 66 -9.65 5.16 12.73
C ASP A 66 -9.29 3.71 13.10
N ILE A 67 -8.78 2.93 12.14
CA ILE A 67 -8.29 1.57 12.40
C ILE A 67 -6.92 1.67 13.08
N ALA A 68 -6.81 1.15 14.30
CA ALA A 68 -5.58 1.21 15.07
C ALA A 68 -4.38 0.61 14.32
N ASP A 69 -3.27 1.35 14.23
CA ASP A 69 -2.05 0.87 13.58
C ASP A 69 -1.45 -0.30 14.38
N SER A 70 -1.51 -1.50 13.82
CA SER A 70 -1.02 -2.73 14.46
C SER A 70 0.30 -3.22 13.87
N ARG A 71 1.00 -2.40 13.07
CA ARG A 71 2.18 -2.85 12.33
C ARG A 71 3.39 -3.02 13.23
N ASP A 72 4.19 -4.03 12.87
CA ASP A 72 5.58 -4.13 13.29
C ASP A 72 6.45 -3.62 12.13
N ARG A 73 6.68 -2.30 12.11
CA ARG A 73 7.34 -1.65 10.97
C ARG A 73 8.76 -2.18 10.76
N ASP A 74 9.49 -2.48 11.83
CA ASP A 74 10.86 -2.98 11.70
C ASP A 74 10.88 -4.34 10.99
N LYS A 75 9.88 -5.20 11.20
CA LYS A 75 9.74 -6.49 10.49
C LYS A 75 9.47 -6.35 9.00
N GLU A 76 8.83 -5.27 8.54
CA GLU A 76 8.63 -5.01 7.10
C GLU A 76 9.98 -4.95 6.35
N PHE A 77 11.06 -4.56 7.05
CA PHE A 77 12.42 -4.38 6.51
C PHE A 77 13.41 -5.44 6.99
N GLU A 78 12.94 -6.51 7.63
CA GLU A 78 13.83 -7.56 8.12
C GLU A 78 14.48 -8.31 6.95
N TYR A 79 15.80 -8.46 7.00
CA TYR A 79 16.54 -9.19 5.98
C TYR A 79 16.14 -10.67 5.99
N GLY A 80 15.82 -11.21 4.81
CA GLY A 80 15.40 -12.61 4.67
C GLY A 80 13.95 -12.88 5.06
N LEU A 81 13.11 -11.83 5.13
CA LEU A 81 11.65 -11.95 5.31
C LEU A 81 11.09 -13.03 4.38
N LYS A 82 10.42 -14.01 4.97
CA LYS A 82 9.80 -15.12 4.25
C LYS A 82 8.36 -14.78 3.92
N MET A 83 7.98 -15.06 2.68
CA MET A 83 6.64 -14.83 2.16
C MET A 83 6.42 -15.81 1.02
N SER A 84 5.31 -16.54 1.06
CA SER A 84 4.85 -17.34 -0.08
C SER A 84 4.38 -16.44 -1.22
N ILE A 85 4.34 -16.99 -2.42
CA ILE A 85 3.78 -16.27 -3.58
C ILE A 85 2.30 -15.90 -3.36
N GLU A 86 1.54 -16.76 -2.68
CA GLU A 86 0.13 -16.51 -2.39
C GLU A 86 -0.04 -15.34 -1.41
N GLU A 87 0.77 -15.28 -0.35
CA GLU A 87 0.78 -14.15 0.58
C GLU A 87 1.17 -12.85 -0.14
N ALA A 88 2.23 -12.88 -0.96
CA ALA A 88 2.67 -11.72 -1.73
C ALA A 88 1.58 -11.20 -2.66
N TYR A 89 0.89 -12.12 -3.36
CA TYR A 89 -0.22 -11.80 -4.25
C TYR A 89 -1.39 -11.19 -3.47
N ASN A 90 -1.83 -11.83 -2.40
CA ASN A 90 -2.99 -11.42 -1.62
C ASN A 90 -2.76 -10.07 -0.93
N MET A 91 -1.61 -9.86 -0.31
CA MET A 91 -1.24 -8.59 0.32
C MET A 91 -1.17 -7.46 -0.71
N THR A 92 -0.61 -7.72 -1.89
CA THR A 92 -0.57 -6.74 -2.98
C THR A 92 -1.98 -6.41 -3.45
N LYS A 93 -2.81 -7.43 -3.69
CA LYS A 93 -4.20 -7.26 -4.14
C LYS A 93 -4.99 -6.44 -3.14
N GLU A 94 -4.95 -6.81 -1.86
CA GLU A 94 -5.64 -6.11 -0.79
C GLU A 94 -5.19 -4.63 -0.70
N SER A 95 -3.89 -4.37 -0.84
CA SER A 95 -3.34 -3.01 -0.82
C SER A 95 -3.94 -2.14 -1.93
N PHE A 96 -3.97 -2.66 -3.17
CA PHE A 96 -4.58 -1.93 -4.29
C PHE A 96 -6.10 -1.81 -4.16
N ASP A 97 -6.78 -2.84 -3.65
CA ASP A 97 -8.23 -2.81 -3.43
C ASP A 97 -8.60 -1.70 -2.44
N ILE A 98 -7.88 -1.55 -1.32
CA ILE A 98 -8.11 -0.49 -0.34
C ILE A 98 -7.88 0.90 -0.96
N ILE A 99 -6.78 1.08 -1.72
CA ILE A 99 -6.51 2.35 -2.40
C ILE A 99 -7.64 2.69 -3.37
N ILE A 100 -8.08 1.72 -4.19
CA ILE A 100 -9.15 1.91 -5.17
C ILE A 100 -10.48 2.21 -4.48
N GLN A 101 -10.83 1.48 -3.42
CA GLN A 101 -12.05 1.74 -2.65
C GLN A 101 -12.05 3.15 -2.04
N TYR A 102 -10.92 3.61 -1.52
CA TYR A 102 -10.80 4.96 -1.00
C TYR A 102 -10.92 6.03 -2.10
N LEU A 103 -10.30 5.81 -3.27
CA LEU A 103 -10.46 6.71 -4.42
C LEU A 103 -11.91 6.72 -4.94
N GLU A 104 -12.61 5.58 -4.95
CA GLU A 104 -14.03 5.51 -5.29
C GLU A 104 -14.87 6.28 -4.26
N HIS A 105 -14.57 6.16 -2.97
CA HIS A 105 -15.20 6.99 -1.93
C HIS A 105 -14.97 8.49 -2.16
N LEU A 106 -13.75 8.91 -2.51
CA LEU A 106 -13.43 10.30 -2.87
C LEU A 106 -14.20 10.76 -4.10
N SER A 107 -14.49 9.89 -5.07
CA SER A 107 -15.26 10.28 -6.27
C SER A 107 -16.70 10.70 -5.92
N PHE A 108 -17.28 10.14 -4.85
CA PHE A 108 -18.58 10.57 -4.31
C PHE A 108 -18.46 11.73 -3.32
N ASN A 109 -17.26 12.05 -2.85
CA ASN A 109 -16.98 13.04 -1.82
C ASN A 109 -15.73 13.89 -2.17
N PRO A 110 -15.69 14.58 -3.33
CA PRO A 110 -14.46 15.18 -3.86
C PRO A 110 -13.84 16.25 -2.95
N ASN A 111 -14.64 16.90 -2.12
CA ASN A 111 -14.17 17.88 -1.13
C ASN A 111 -13.19 17.28 -0.11
N LEU A 112 -13.17 15.96 0.06
CA LEU A 112 -12.24 15.27 0.96
C LEU A 112 -10.82 15.16 0.39
N LEU A 113 -10.62 15.39 -0.92
CA LEU A 113 -9.30 15.27 -1.56
C LEU A 113 -8.24 16.16 -0.89
N LEU A 114 -8.63 17.36 -0.45
CA LEU A 114 -7.76 18.33 0.21
C LEU A 114 -7.85 18.29 1.74
N SER A 115 -8.59 17.34 2.29
CA SER A 115 -8.70 17.18 3.75
C SER A 115 -7.36 16.76 4.37
N GLN A 116 -7.08 17.23 5.59
CA GLN A 116 -5.84 16.95 6.31
C GLN A 116 -6.09 16.30 7.69
N PRO A 117 -6.81 15.15 7.75
CA PRO A 117 -7.17 14.50 9.02
C PRO A 117 -5.96 14.01 9.83
N PHE A 118 -4.78 13.97 9.24
CA PHE A 118 -3.52 13.60 9.90
C PHE A 118 -2.94 14.71 10.80
N THR A 119 -3.36 15.97 10.66
CA THR A 119 -2.79 17.11 11.42
C THR A 119 -2.98 17.01 12.93
N ASN A 120 -4.04 16.34 13.38
CA ASN A 120 -4.36 16.17 14.79
C ASN A 120 -4.08 14.75 15.31
N ARG A 121 -3.36 13.91 14.53
CA ARG A 121 -3.03 12.53 14.90
C ARG A 121 -1.58 12.40 15.34
N PRO A 122 -1.24 11.42 16.20
CA PRO A 122 0.15 11.08 16.49
C PRO A 122 0.93 10.77 15.21
N LEU A 123 2.25 11.01 15.23
CA LEU A 123 3.11 10.62 14.13
C LEU A 123 3.03 9.11 13.91
N LEU A 124 2.82 8.70 12.66
CA LEU A 124 2.74 7.30 12.24
C LEU A 124 4.13 6.65 12.07
N TYR A 125 5.16 7.31 12.59
CA TYR A 125 6.54 6.84 12.65
C TYR A 125 7.10 7.18 14.02
N SER A 126 7.71 6.18 14.65
CA SER A 126 8.69 6.41 15.70
C SER A 126 9.91 7.10 15.08
N VAL A 127 10.21 8.32 15.52
CA VAL A 127 11.56 8.88 15.35
C VAL A 127 12.47 7.99 16.20
N LYS A 128 13.29 7.15 15.56
CA LYS A 128 14.45 6.56 16.24
C LYS A 128 15.54 7.62 16.36
#